data_AF-A0A2E7QK71-F1
#
_entry.id   AF-A0A2E7QK71-F1
#
_cell.length_a   1.000
_cell.length_b   1.000
_cell.length_c   1.000
_cell.angle_alpha   90.00
_cell.angle_beta   90.00
_cell.angle_gamma   90.00
#
_symmetry.space_group_name_H-M   'P 1'
#
loop_
_entity.id
_entity.type
_entity.pdbx_description
1 polymer ?
#
loop_
_entity_poly.entity_id
_entity_poly.type
_entity_poly.pdbx_seq_one_letter_code
_entity_poly.pdbx_strand_id
1 'polypeptide(L)'
;MDIKSLAQVSNRESCSPSARYRDTADLLFAGNRESLEEKDGVQAVVYLRRAIELSPDNAKYFLLLAYALFQLGELSESARNFDKSICLEKNPASIIELKRLLFSAHHIYASEFLQGSHAPERQVFMAAAVDLVGAPAASVNILEIGSFAGSSLITWSNAAEKLLVGDCQIVCIDPWGEFRADLYNEKMTKSMKDQNIYQIFCHNASLCPDNVQVTPIRGTSREILPTLDDNKFDLIYIDGSHHYADVLDDLVKCDRLLKKGGIVCGDDLELQLTQCDRAFVEKHKKSDLVKDTKSKKDFHPGVTLAVGEYFGEVSSFSGFWAMRRGSDGYEKVSFVDATGVRPPHWPQNFQDQITAYFEQHNELGKLI
;
A
#
# COMPACT_ATOMS: atom_id res chain seq x y z
N MET A 1 -29.41 8.66 -4.82
CA MET A 1 -30.69 8.97 -4.12
C MET A 1 -30.32 9.22 -2.66
N ASP A 2 -30.76 10.34 -2.06
CA ASP A 2 -30.19 10.94 -0.85
C ASP A 2 -30.46 10.14 0.45
N ILE A 3 -29.47 10.10 1.35
CA ILE A 3 -29.37 9.29 2.59
C ILE A 3 -30.54 9.56 3.55
N LYS A 4 -31.14 10.75 3.51
CA LYS A 4 -32.30 11.10 4.35
C LYS A 4 -33.57 10.30 4.05
N SER A 5 -33.66 9.66 2.89
CA SER A 5 -34.80 8.78 2.56
C SER A 5 -34.70 7.38 3.20
N LEU A 6 -33.50 6.94 3.60
CA LEU A 6 -33.24 5.62 4.20
C LEU A 6 -33.79 5.49 5.63
N ALA A 7 -33.86 6.60 6.37
CA ALA A 7 -34.41 6.63 7.73
C ALA A 7 -35.94 6.49 7.78
N GLN A 8 -36.64 6.65 6.65
CA GLN A 8 -38.10 6.49 6.60
C GLN A 8 -38.55 5.05 6.29
N VAL A 9 -37.67 4.22 5.71
CA VAL A 9 -37.94 2.79 5.46
C VAL A 9 -37.75 1.97 6.73
N SER A 10 -36.88 2.39 7.65
CA SER A 10 -36.63 1.72 8.93
C SER A 10 -37.79 1.79 9.93
N ASN A 11 -38.75 2.71 9.73
CA ASN A 11 -39.89 2.96 10.62
C ASN A 11 -41.25 2.41 10.11
N ARG A 12 -41.27 1.59 9.04
CA ARG A 12 -42.51 0.91 8.62
C ARG A 12 -42.65 -0.41 9.37
N GLU A 13 -43.47 -0.40 10.42
CA GLU A 13 -43.79 -1.57 11.28
C GLU A 13 -44.56 -2.71 10.58
N SER A 14 -44.85 -2.62 9.28
CA SER A 14 -45.77 -3.52 8.58
C SER A 14 -45.15 -4.51 7.59
N CYS A 15 -43.81 -4.58 7.47
CA CYS A 15 -43.15 -5.52 6.55
C CYS A 15 -42.51 -6.69 7.29
N SER A 16 -42.71 -7.92 6.80
CA SER A 16 -42.04 -9.11 7.35
C SER A 16 -40.51 -8.92 7.40
N PRO A 17 -39.80 -9.43 8.42
CA PRO A 17 -38.34 -9.30 8.51
C PRO A 17 -37.62 -9.70 7.21
N SER A 18 -38.11 -10.75 6.53
CA SER A 18 -37.62 -11.22 5.23
C SER A 18 -37.73 -10.20 4.09
N ALA A 19 -38.78 -9.37 4.08
CA ALA A 19 -38.95 -8.32 3.08
C ALA A 19 -38.00 -7.14 3.35
N ARG A 20 -37.82 -6.78 4.64
CA ARG A 20 -36.92 -5.72 5.07
C ARG A 20 -35.45 -5.98 4.68
N TYR A 21 -34.97 -7.21 4.82
CA TYR A 21 -33.59 -7.58 4.44
C TYR A 21 -33.39 -7.63 2.92
N ARG A 22 -34.40 -8.07 2.18
CA ARG A 22 -34.39 -8.09 0.71
C ARG A 22 -34.32 -6.68 0.13
N ASP A 23 -35.15 -5.77 0.64
CA ASP A 23 -35.19 -4.37 0.18
C ASP A 23 -33.91 -3.62 0.52
N THR A 24 -33.29 -3.89 1.68
CA THR A 24 -32.02 -3.26 2.09
C THR A 24 -30.85 -3.71 1.21
N ALA A 25 -30.76 -5.00 0.86
CA ALA A 25 -29.74 -5.54 -0.03
C ALA A 25 -29.85 -5.00 -1.46
N ASP A 26 -31.08 -4.78 -1.95
CA ASP A 26 -31.33 -4.20 -3.27
C ASP A 26 -31.08 -2.68 -3.31
N LEU A 27 -31.34 -1.96 -2.21
CA LEU A 27 -31.08 -0.52 -2.09
C LEU A 27 -29.59 -0.17 -1.97
N LEU A 28 -28.79 -0.99 -1.27
CA LEU A 28 -27.32 -0.82 -1.20
C LEU A 28 -26.67 -0.89 -2.59
N PHE A 29 -27.22 -1.69 -3.51
CA PHE A 29 -26.68 -1.87 -4.86
C PHE A 29 -27.16 -0.85 -5.90
N ALA A 30 -28.32 -0.23 -5.69
CA ALA A 30 -28.81 0.84 -6.55
C ALA A 30 -28.14 2.20 -6.28
N GLY A 31 -27.42 2.32 -5.16
CA GLY A 31 -26.84 3.58 -4.66
C GLY A 31 -25.39 3.85 -5.03
N ASN A 32 -24.48 2.87 -4.91
CA ASN A 32 -23.03 3.13 -4.95
C ASN A 32 -22.30 2.18 -5.91
N ARG A 33 -21.98 2.69 -7.11
CA ARG A 33 -20.89 2.14 -7.95
C ARG A 33 -19.50 2.61 -7.49
N GLU A 34 -19.46 3.57 -6.57
CA GLU A 34 -18.23 4.17 -6.07
C GLU A 34 -18.21 3.96 -4.55
N SER A 35 -17.34 3.07 -4.05
CA SER A 35 -16.98 2.93 -2.63
C SER A 35 -18.15 2.70 -1.64
N LEU A 36 -18.32 1.46 -1.17
CA LEU A 36 -19.05 1.24 0.09
C LEU A 36 -18.16 1.74 1.23
N GLU A 37 -18.65 2.64 2.08
CA GLU A 37 -17.97 2.94 3.35
C GLU A 37 -17.83 1.63 4.16
N GLU A 38 -16.70 1.38 4.84
CA GLU A 38 -16.45 0.09 5.51
C GLU A 38 -17.56 -0.29 6.48
N LYS A 39 -18.14 0.68 7.20
CA LYS A 39 -19.30 0.45 8.08
C LYS A 39 -20.52 -0.07 7.32
N ASP A 40 -20.78 0.45 6.14
CA ASP A 40 -21.87 0.00 5.27
C ASP A 40 -21.53 -1.37 4.66
N GLY A 41 -20.27 -1.61 4.30
CA GLY A 41 -19.78 -2.89 3.79
C GLY A 41 -19.87 -4.03 4.82
N VAL A 42 -19.38 -3.81 6.04
CA VAL A 42 -19.46 -4.77 7.15
C VAL A 42 -20.91 -5.07 7.50
N GLN A 43 -21.75 -4.05 7.55
CA GLN A 43 -23.18 -4.23 7.83
C GLN A 43 -23.90 -4.95 6.67
N ALA A 44 -23.52 -4.68 5.42
CA ALA A 44 -24.01 -5.41 4.25
C ALA A 44 -23.64 -6.90 4.33
N VAL A 45 -22.39 -7.24 4.71
CA VAL A 45 -21.96 -8.63 4.93
C VAL A 45 -22.86 -9.33 5.95
N VAL A 46 -23.15 -8.70 7.09
CA VAL A 46 -24.02 -9.27 8.13
C VAL A 46 -25.43 -9.55 7.59
N TYR A 47 -26.04 -8.58 6.89
CA TYR A 47 -27.38 -8.76 6.32
C TYR A 47 -27.42 -9.82 5.22
N LEU A 48 -26.39 -9.87 4.36
CA LEU A 48 -26.31 -10.82 3.26
C LEU A 48 -26.12 -12.25 3.76
N ARG A 49 -25.31 -12.47 4.80
CA ARG A 49 -25.20 -13.78 5.46
C ARG A 49 -26.56 -14.25 5.98
N ARG A 50 -27.31 -13.37 6.63
CA ARG A 50 -28.66 -13.71 7.11
C ARG A 50 -29.63 -13.98 5.97
N ALA A 51 -29.55 -13.24 4.86
CA ALA A 51 -30.36 -13.47 3.67
C ALA A 51 -30.06 -14.84 3.04
N ILE A 52 -28.79 -15.25 3.02
CA ILE A 52 -28.36 -16.57 2.53
C ILE A 52 -28.91 -17.69 3.43
N GLU A 53 -28.89 -17.54 4.76
CA GLU A 53 -29.49 -18.53 5.68
C GLU A 53 -30.98 -18.74 5.41
N LEU A 54 -31.71 -17.66 5.08
CA LEU A 54 -33.14 -17.72 4.78
C LEU A 54 -33.46 -18.20 3.35
N SER A 55 -32.49 -18.14 2.43
CA SER A 55 -32.68 -18.45 1.02
C SER A 55 -31.36 -18.96 0.40
N PRO A 56 -30.93 -20.18 0.75
CA PRO A 56 -29.60 -20.70 0.40
C PRO A 56 -29.42 -21.02 -1.09
N ASP A 57 -30.51 -21.03 -1.86
CA ASP A 57 -30.49 -21.27 -3.31
C ASP A 57 -30.52 -19.97 -4.13
N ASN A 58 -30.49 -18.80 -3.48
CA ASN A 58 -30.53 -17.51 -4.15
C ASN A 58 -29.12 -17.04 -4.56
N ALA A 59 -28.74 -17.30 -5.82
CA ALA A 59 -27.45 -16.91 -6.41
C ALA A 59 -27.09 -15.44 -6.21
N LYS A 60 -28.08 -14.53 -6.23
CA LYS A 60 -27.87 -13.09 -6.08
C LYS A 60 -27.29 -12.74 -4.70
N TYR A 61 -27.74 -13.38 -3.62
CA TYR A 61 -27.21 -13.07 -2.29
C TYR A 61 -25.74 -13.46 -2.14
N PHE A 62 -25.33 -14.57 -2.75
CA PHE A 62 -23.91 -14.93 -2.82
C PHE A 62 -23.11 -13.95 -3.67
N LEU A 63 -23.65 -13.47 -4.81
CA LEU A 63 -22.98 -12.47 -5.64
C LEU A 63 -22.74 -11.16 -4.88
N LEU A 64 -23.78 -10.67 -4.22
CA LEU A 64 -23.72 -9.44 -3.44
C LEU A 64 -22.74 -9.58 -2.27
N LEU A 65 -22.75 -10.73 -1.59
CA LEU A 65 -21.81 -11.01 -0.50
C LEU A 65 -20.38 -11.09 -1.01
N ALA A 66 -20.16 -11.74 -2.15
CA ALA A 66 -18.85 -11.83 -2.78
C ALA A 66 -18.29 -10.44 -3.11
N TYR A 67 -19.12 -9.56 -3.67
CA TYR A 67 -18.73 -8.19 -3.98
C TYR A 67 -18.40 -7.39 -2.70
N ALA A 68 -19.25 -7.45 -1.68
CA ALA A 68 -19.00 -6.75 -0.41
C ALA A 68 -17.70 -7.24 0.26
N LEU A 69 -17.48 -8.56 0.30
CA LEU A 69 -16.24 -9.16 0.83
C LEU A 69 -15.02 -8.73 0.02
N PHE A 70 -15.12 -8.65 -1.32
CA PHE A 70 -14.03 -8.17 -2.16
C PHE A 70 -13.63 -6.75 -1.76
N GLN A 71 -14.60 -5.84 -1.62
CA GLN A 71 -14.35 -4.45 -1.24
C GLN A 71 -13.73 -4.31 0.16
N LEU A 72 -14.03 -5.23 1.07
CA LEU A 72 -13.44 -5.29 2.42
C LEU A 72 -12.07 -5.97 2.46
N GLY A 73 -11.54 -6.43 1.32
CA GLY A 73 -10.26 -7.16 1.27
C GLY A 73 -10.33 -8.61 1.75
N GLU A 74 -11.53 -9.15 1.98
CA GLU A 74 -11.80 -10.54 2.35
C GLU A 74 -11.76 -11.44 1.10
N LEU A 75 -10.63 -11.44 0.39
CA LEU A 75 -10.51 -11.95 -0.98
C LEU A 75 -10.80 -13.46 -1.06
N SER A 76 -10.30 -14.24 -0.11
CA SER A 76 -10.51 -15.69 -0.09
C SER A 76 -12.00 -16.05 0.06
N GLU A 77 -12.73 -15.33 0.91
CA GLU A 77 -14.15 -15.58 1.11
C GLU A 77 -14.99 -15.00 -0.04
N SER A 78 -14.59 -13.86 -0.58
CA SER A 78 -15.17 -13.29 -1.79
C SER A 78 -15.16 -14.31 -2.94
N ALA A 79 -14.00 -14.91 -3.22
CA ALA A 79 -13.85 -15.89 -4.30
C ALA A 79 -14.81 -17.09 -4.13
N ARG A 80 -14.93 -17.64 -2.92
CA ARG A 80 -15.85 -18.75 -2.62
C ARG A 80 -17.31 -18.38 -2.85
N ASN A 81 -17.71 -17.17 -2.48
CA ASN A 81 -19.08 -16.71 -2.70
C ASN A 81 -19.36 -16.43 -4.18
N PHE A 82 -18.39 -15.96 -4.95
CA PHE A 82 -18.51 -15.91 -6.41
C PHE A 82 -18.74 -17.31 -6.99
N ASP A 83 -17.94 -18.30 -6.59
CA ASP A 83 -18.10 -19.68 -7.08
C ASP A 83 -19.46 -20.26 -6.73
N LYS A 84 -19.95 -20.01 -5.51
CA LYS A 84 -21.28 -20.45 -5.10
C LYS A 84 -22.39 -19.77 -5.90
N SER A 85 -22.26 -18.49 -6.19
CA SER A 85 -23.18 -17.74 -7.03
C SER A 85 -23.21 -18.30 -8.47
N ILE A 86 -22.04 -18.58 -9.05
CA ILE A 86 -21.89 -19.18 -10.39
C ILE A 86 -22.58 -20.56 -10.45
N CYS A 87 -22.45 -21.38 -9.42
CA CYS A 87 -23.09 -22.70 -9.37
C CYS A 87 -24.62 -22.65 -9.29
N LEU A 88 -25.20 -21.60 -8.70
CA LEU A 88 -26.64 -21.46 -8.50
C LEU A 88 -27.34 -20.74 -9.65
N GLU A 89 -26.62 -19.92 -10.40
CA GLU A 89 -27.18 -19.12 -11.50
C GLU A 89 -27.34 -19.94 -12.78
N LYS A 90 -28.48 -19.79 -13.47
CA LYS A 90 -28.75 -20.52 -14.71
C LYS A 90 -27.88 -20.03 -15.87
N ASN A 91 -27.56 -18.74 -15.89
CA ASN A 91 -26.75 -18.09 -16.91
C ASN A 91 -25.60 -17.28 -16.27
N PRO A 92 -24.53 -17.92 -15.78
CA PRO A 92 -23.54 -17.28 -14.91
C PRO A 92 -22.49 -16.42 -15.64
N ALA A 93 -22.61 -16.22 -16.96
CA ALA A 93 -21.56 -15.59 -17.78
C ALA A 93 -21.15 -14.19 -17.28
N SER A 94 -22.12 -13.36 -16.87
CA SER A 94 -21.84 -12.03 -16.31
C SER A 94 -21.14 -12.08 -14.95
N ILE A 95 -21.41 -13.11 -14.14
CA ILE A 95 -20.81 -13.30 -12.83
C ILE A 95 -19.37 -13.77 -12.97
N ILE A 96 -19.11 -14.70 -13.90
CA ILE A 96 -17.77 -15.16 -14.25
C ILE A 96 -16.91 -13.97 -14.71
N GLU A 97 -17.45 -13.15 -15.60
CA GLU A 97 -16.75 -11.97 -16.12
C GLU A 97 -16.47 -10.93 -15.02
N LEU A 98 -17.44 -10.68 -14.13
CA LEU A 98 -17.24 -9.79 -12.99
C LEU A 98 -16.15 -10.31 -12.04
N LYS A 99 -16.17 -11.60 -11.69
CA LYS A 99 -15.12 -12.23 -10.86
C LYS A 99 -13.77 -12.05 -11.52
N ARG A 100 -13.67 -12.34 -12.82
CA ARG A 100 -12.43 -12.20 -13.60
C ARG A 100 -11.91 -10.76 -13.56
N LEU A 101 -12.76 -9.77 -13.83
CA LEU A 101 -12.39 -8.35 -13.83
C LEU A 101 -11.85 -7.88 -12.47
N LEU A 102 -12.55 -8.23 -11.39
CA LEU A 102 -12.16 -7.83 -10.03
C LEU A 102 -10.84 -8.48 -9.61
N PHE A 103 -10.69 -9.79 -9.84
CA PHE A 103 -9.49 -10.53 -9.45
C PHE A 103 -8.32 -10.39 -10.44
N SER A 104 -8.49 -9.66 -11.54
CA SER A 104 -7.38 -9.24 -12.41
C SER A 104 -6.92 -7.81 -12.15
N ALA A 105 -7.49 -7.14 -11.15
CA ALA A 105 -7.16 -5.76 -10.79
C ALA A 105 -6.47 -5.70 -9.43
N HIS A 106 -5.54 -4.77 -9.28
CA HIS A 106 -4.89 -4.50 -8.00
C HIS A 106 -5.90 -4.01 -6.96
N HIS A 107 -5.73 -4.47 -5.73
CA HIS A 107 -6.53 -4.08 -4.59
C HIS A 107 -5.72 -3.11 -3.71
N ILE A 108 -6.00 -1.82 -3.85
CA ILE A 108 -5.22 -0.74 -3.23
C ILE A 108 -5.86 -0.14 -1.97
N TYR A 109 -7.08 -0.55 -1.66
CA TYR A 109 -7.75 -0.18 -0.42
C TYR A 109 -7.35 -1.15 0.69
N ALA A 110 -7.03 -0.63 1.86
CA ALA A 110 -6.76 -1.43 3.03
C ALA A 110 -7.38 -0.72 4.23
N SER A 111 -8.50 -1.26 4.71
CA SER A 111 -9.22 -0.78 5.91
C SER A 111 -9.50 0.74 5.90
N GLU A 112 -10.40 1.16 5.02
CA GLU A 112 -10.82 2.56 4.77
C GLU A 112 -9.78 3.49 4.13
N PHE A 113 -8.49 3.14 4.09
CA PHE A 113 -7.45 3.98 3.51
C PHE A 113 -7.00 3.49 2.14
N LEU A 114 -6.79 4.46 1.25
CA LEU A 114 -6.15 4.27 -0.04
C LEU A 114 -4.63 4.34 0.14
N GLN A 115 -3.94 3.21 0.03
CA GLN A 115 -2.52 3.05 0.37
C GLN A 115 -1.58 3.97 -0.40
N GLY A 116 -0.93 4.91 0.29
CA GLY A 116 0.01 5.88 -0.29
C GLY A 116 -0.64 7.18 -0.81
N SER A 117 -1.94 7.38 -0.54
CA SER A 117 -2.68 8.54 -1.07
C SER A 117 -2.30 9.89 -0.47
N HIS A 118 -1.51 9.92 0.61
CA HIS A 118 -1.11 11.17 1.26
C HIS A 118 -0.10 11.98 0.41
N ALA A 119 0.66 11.31 -0.46
CA ALA A 119 1.67 11.95 -1.33
C ALA A 119 1.95 11.08 -2.59
N PRO A 120 1.01 11.01 -3.55
CA PRO A 120 1.11 10.15 -4.73
C PRO A 120 2.35 10.40 -5.60
N GLU A 121 2.89 11.62 -5.59
CA GLU A 121 4.11 11.98 -6.33
C GLU A 121 5.36 11.23 -5.82
N ARG A 122 5.40 10.81 -4.56
CA ARG A 122 6.51 10.03 -3.98
C ARG A 122 6.78 8.75 -4.76
N GLN A 123 5.71 8.12 -5.26
CA GLN A 123 5.79 6.89 -6.05
C GLN A 123 6.43 7.08 -7.43
N VAL A 124 6.45 8.30 -7.97
CA VAL A 124 7.21 8.59 -9.19
C VAL A 124 8.71 8.61 -8.90
N PHE A 125 9.13 9.12 -7.75
CA PHE A 125 10.54 9.07 -7.32
C PHE A 125 11.00 7.66 -6.99
N MET A 126 10.11 6.81 -6.47
CA MET A 126 10.35 5.36 -6.38
C MET A 126 10.68 4.78 -7.77
N ALA A 127 9.85 5.03 -8.77
CA ALA A 127 10.14 4.58 -10.14
C ALA A 127 11.45 5.16 -10.71
N ALA A 128 11.76 6.42 -10.42
CA ALA A 128 13.02 7.05 -10.83
C ALA A 128 14.24 6.40 -10.15
N ALA A 129 14.10 5.91 -8.91
CA ALA A 129 15.17 5.14 -8.25
C ALA A 129 15.45 3.81 -8.98
N VAL A 130 14.42 3.17 -9.54
CA VAL A 130 14.58 1.96 -10.38
C VAL A 130 15.34 2.28 -11.67
N ASP A 131 15.01 3.39 -12.35
CA ASP A 131 15.73 3.85 -13.55
C ASP A 131 17.24 4.02 -13.27
N LEU A 132 17.56 4.68 -12.15
CA LEU A 132 18.93 4.99 -11.76
C LEU A 132 19.80 3.78 -11.41
N VAL A 133 19.21 2.65 -11.01
CA VAL A 133 19.93 1.40 -10.73
C VAL A 133 19.85 0.38 -11.87
N GLY A 134 18.96 0.61 -12.84
CA GLY A 134 18.67 -0.32 -13.94
C GLY A 134 19.70 -0.33 -15.07
N ALA A 135 20.42 0.75 -15.32
CA ALA A 135 21.39 0.83 -16.42
C ALA A 135 22.81 0.43 -15.98
N PRO A 136 23.50 -0.58 -16.58
CA PRO A 136 23.09 -1.60 -17.56
C PRO A 136 22.88 -2.97 -16.91
N ALA A 137 22.12 -3.03 -15.80
CA ALA A 137 21.97 -4.24 -15.00
C ALA A 137 21.21 -5.33 -15.77
N ALA A 138 21.75 -6.55 -15.77
CA ALA A 138 21.08 -7.72 -16.32
C ALA A 138 19.92 -8.22 -15.43
N SER A 139 19.97 -7.89 -14.13
CA SER A 139 18.89 -8.11 -13.18
C SER A 139 19.02 -7.12 -12.02
N VAL A 140 17.89 -6.64 -11.51
CA VAL A 140 17.82 -5.69 -10.39
C VAL A 140 17.20 -6.40 -9.19
N ASN A 141 17.80 -6.23 -8.02
CA ASN A 141 17.34 -6.79 -6.76
C ASN A 141 16.89 -5.66 -5.84
N ILE A 142 15.60 -5.65 -5.50
CA ILE A 142 14.98 -4.67 -4.61
C ILE A 142 14.67 -5.35 -3.28
N LEU A 143 15.00 -4.67 -2.19
CA LEU A 143 14.52 -5.00 -0.86
C LEU A 143 13.52 -3.93 -0.42
N GLU A 144 12.35 -4.35 0.02
CA GLU A 144 11.32 -3.50 0.60
C GLU A 144 11.06 -3.91 2.05
N ILE A 145 11.14 -2.96 2.96
CA ILE A 145 10.79 -3.12 4.37
C ILE A 145 9.56 -2.28 4.65
N GLY A 146 8.48 -2.92 5.11
CA GLY A 146 7.18 -2.27 5.33
C GLY A 146 6.26 -2.37 4.11
N SER A 147 6.07 -3.58 3.59
CA SER A 147 5.30 -3.80 2.35
C SER A 147 3.77 -3.66 2.50
N PHE A 148 3.23 -3.76 3.72
CA PHE A 148 1.81 -3.65 4.03
C PHE A 148 0.92 -4.43 3.03
N ALA A 149 -0.06 -3.81 2.38
CA ALA A 149 -0.91 -4.46 1.37
C ALA A 149 -0.37 -4.32 -0.07
N GLY A 150 0.85 -3.83 -0.26
CA GLY A 150 1.60 -3.92 -1.51
C GLY A 150 1.38 -2.79 -2.51
N SER A 151 0.90 -1.61 -2.10
CA SER A 151 0.79 -0.45 -3.02
C SER A 151 2.14 -0.04 -3.60
N SER A 152 3.16 0.02 -2.75
CA SER A 152 4.55 0.28 -3.13
C SER A 152 5.12 -0.84 -4.03
N LEU A 153 4.81 -2.11 -3.75
CA LEU A 153 5.14 -3.24 -4.63
C LEU A 153 4.59 -3.03 -6.05
N ILE A 154 3.35 -2.56 -6.22
CA ILE A 154 2.77 -2.28 -7.54
C ILE A 154 3.62 -1.22 -8.26
N THR A 155 4.09 -0.20 -7.55
CA THR A 155 4.96 0.84 -8.09
C THR A 155 6.30 0.28 -8.53
N TRP A 156 6.98 -0.50 -7.69
CA TRP A 156 8.25 -1.15 -8.02
C TRP A 156 8.11 -2.08 -9.23
N SER A 157 7.05 -2.88 -9.24
CA SER A 157 6.74 -3.83 -10.30
C SER A 157 6.48 -3.13 -11.65
N ASN A 158 5.67 -2.07 -11.65
CA ASN A 158 5.36 -1.30 -12.86
C ASN A 158 6.59 -0.51 -13.37
N ALA A 159 7.43 -0.01 -12.48
CA ALA A 159 8.70 0.61 -12.86
C ALA A 159 9.65 -0.43 -13.49
N ALA A 160 9.76 -1.61 -12.87
CA ALA A 160 10.57 -2.71 -13.39
C ALA A 160 10.13 -3.15 -14.79
N GLU A 161 8.82 -3.32 -15.02
CA GLU A 161 8.27 -3.68 -16.33
C GLU A 161 8.61 -2.66 -17.43
N LYS A 162 8.50 -1.35 -17.12
CA LYS A 162 8.65 -0.29 -18.12
C LYS A 162 10.08 0.16 -18.35
N LEU A 163 10.94 0.04 -17.34
CA LEU A 163 12.29 0.64 -17.36
C LEU A 163 13.40 -0.41 -17.49
N LEU A 164 13.20 -1.63 -16.99
CA LEU A 164 14.25 -2.64 -16.98
C LEU A 164 14.17 -3.53 -18.22
N VAL A 165 15.34 -3.85 -18.76
CA VAL A 165 15.47 -4.83 -19.85
C VAL A 165 15.51 -6.26 -19.30
N GLY A 166 16.02 -6.43 -18.07
CA GLY A 166 16.19 -7.72 -17.42
C GLY A 166 15.18 -7.99 -16.29
N ASP A 167 15.40 -9.09 -15.58
CA ASP A 167 14.52 -9.54 -14.50
C ASP A 167 14.71 -8.70 -13.23
N CYS A 168 13.61 -8.47 -12.50
CA CYS A 168 13.59 -7.80 -11.21
C CYS A 168 13.17 -8.79 -10.12
N GLN A 169 13.98 -8.88 -9.06
CA GLN A 169 13.62 -9.63 -7.86
C GLN A 169 13.27 -8.64 -6.75
N ILE A 170 12.08 -8.78 -6.17
CA ILE A 170 11.62 -7.90 -5.09
C ILE A 170 11.40 -8.76 -3.85
N VAL A 171 12.22 -8.55 -2.83
CA VAL A 171 12.05 -9.14 -1.51
C VAL A 171 11.25 -8.18 -0.65
N CYS A 172 10.07 -8.60 -0.23
CA CYS A 172 9.12 -7.79 0.54
C CYS A 172 9.05 -8.31 1.97
N ILE A 173 9.41 -7.47 2.94
CA ILE A 173 9.39 -7.81 4.37
C ILE A 173 8.30 -7.00 5.06
N ASP A 174 7.42 -7.70 5.75
CA ASP A 174 6.43 -7.10 6.64
C ASP A 174 6.04 -8.15 7.69
N PRO A 175 5.70 -7.75 8.94
CA PRO A 175 5.24 -8.70 9.94
C PRO A 175 4.03 -9.54 9.50
N TRP A 176 3.06 -8.94 8.80
CA TRP A 176 1.82 -9.58 8.35
C TRP A 176 1.24 -10.57 9.39
N GLY A 177 1.05 -10.21 10.67
CA GLY A 177 0.68 -11.17 11.72
C GLY A 177 0.81 -10.65 13.16
N GLU A 178 0.28 -11.41 14.12
CA GLU A 178 0.08 -11.03 15.54
C GLU A 178 1.36 -10.58 16.30
N PHE A 179 2.55 -10.78 15.73
CA PHE A 179 3.77 -10.24 16.30
C PHE A 179 3.88 -8.74 16.02
N ARG A 180 3.52 -7.98 17.05
CA ARG A 180 3.79 -6.54 17.19
C ARG A 180 2.91 -5.60 16.36
N ALA A 181 1.61 -5.88 16.31
CA ALA A 181 0.60 -4.91 15.88
C ALA A 181 0.61 -3.57 16.68
N ASP A 182 1.36 -3.52 17.79
CA ASP A 182 1.65 -2.35 18.62
C ASP A 182 2.75 -1.44 18.07
N LEU A 183 3.49 -1.86 17.03
CA LEU A 183 4.52 -1.04 16.36
C LEU A 183 3.93 -0.03 15.37
N TYR A 184 2.65 -0.17 15.02
CA TYR A 184 1.93 0.72 14.12
C TYR A 184 0.91 1.57 14.92
N ASN A 185 0.50 2.71 14.38
CA ASN A 185 -0.46 3.61 15.01
C ASN A 185 -1.80 2.90 15.36
N GLU A 186 -2.47 3.30 16.45
CA GLU A 186 -3.73 2.70 16.93
C GLU A 186 -4.82 2.55 15.85
N LYS A 187 -4.83 3.42 14.82
CA LYS A 187 -5.75 3.29 13.67
C LYS A 187 -5.44 2.08 12.78
N MET A 188 -4.16 1.72 12.61
CA MET A 188 -3.71 0.53 11.88
C MET A 188 -3.88 -0.74 12.72
N THR A 189 -3.73 -0.65 14.04
CA THR A 189 -3.94 -1.78 14.96
C THR A 189 -5.40 -2.28 14.96
N LYS A 190 -6.37 -1.40 14.66
CA LYS A 190 -7.80 -1.77 14.64
C LYS A 190 -8.23 -2.50 13.36
N SER A 191 -7.50 -2.27 12.27
CA SER A 191 -7.66 -2.89 10.96
C SER A 191 -6.90 -4.21 10.80
N MET A 192 -5.95 -4.47 11.71
CA MET A 192 -5.19 -5.70 11.79
C MET A 192 -5.95 -6.83 12.50
N LYS A 193 -7.02 -7.30 11.86
CA LYS A 193 -7.33 -8.74 11.89
C LYS A 193 -6.49 -9.38 10.79
N ASP A 194 -5.27 -9.72 11.16
CA ASP A 194 -4.04 -10.08 10.42
C ASP A 194 -4.08 -11.00 9.18
N GLN A 195 -5.23 -11.44 8.69
CA GLN A 195 -5.30 -12.27 7.48
C GLN A 195 -5.60 -11.48 6.21
N ASN A 196 -6.25 -10.31 6.29
CA ASN A 196 -6.73 -9.62 5.09
C ASN A 196 -5.62 -8.84 4.39
N ILE A 197 -4.78 -8.11 5.13
CA ILE A 197 -3.68 -7.33 4.54
C ILE A 197 -2.69 -8.22 3.78
N TYR A 198 -2.30 -9.35 4.38
CA TYR A 198 -1.42 -10.31 3.72
C TYR A 198 -2.07 -10.94 2.47
N GLN A 199 -3.38 -11.21 2.51
CA GLN A 199 -4.11 -11.70 1.34
C GLN A 199 -4.17 -10.65 0.22
N ILE A 200 -4.40 -9.39 0.56
CA ILE A 200 -4.35 -8.27 -0.39
C ILE A 200 -2.96 -8.15 -0.99
N PHE A 201 -1.91 -8.21 -0.17
CA PHE A 201 -0.53 -8.21 -0.65
C PHE A 201 -0.28 -9.37 -1.61
N CYS A 202 -0.63 -10.60 -1.24
CA CYS A 202 -0.43 -11.78 -2.09
C CYS A 202 -1.20 -11.68 -3.40
N HIS A 203 -2.42 -11.14 -3.36
CA HIS A 203 -3.22 -10.86 -4.55
C HIS A 203 -2.51 -9.86 -5.46
N ASN A 204 -2.05 -8.72 -4.93
CA ASN A 204 -1.30 -7.73 -5.71
C ASN A 204 0.01 -8.29 -6.27
N ALA A 205 0.76 -9.05 -5.47
CA ALA A 205 1.99 -9.71 -5.90
C ALA A 205 1.74 -10.72 -7.04
N SER A 206 0.58 -11.40 -7.05
CA SER A 206 0.22 -12.34 -8.11
C SER A 206 -0.08 -11.68 -9.46
N LEU A 207 -0.27 -10.36 -9.49
CA LEU A 207 -0.54 -9.55 -10.68
C LEU A 207 0.73 -8.88 -11.24
N CYS A 208 1.90 -9.13 -10.65
CA CYS A 208 3.17 -8.64 -11.18
C CYS A 208 3.47 -9.27 -12.56
N PRO A 209 4.13 -8.53 -13.47
CA PRO A 209 4.47 -9.01 -14.80
C PRO A 209 5.56 -10.08 -14.76
N ASP A 210 5.71 -10.80 -15.87
CA ASP A 210 6.57 -11.99 -15.96
C ASP A 210 8.04 -11.75 -15.60
N ASN A 211 8.56 -10.52 -15.82
CA ASN A 211 9.94 -10.16 -15.48
C ASN A 211 10.13 -9.77 -14.00
N VAL A 212 9.09 -9.82 -13.17
CA VAL A 212 9.13 -9.45 -11.76
C VAL A 212 8.85 -10.67 -10.88
N GLN A 213 9.84 -11.09 -10.11
CA GLN A 213 9.71 -12.14 -9.11
C GLN A 213 9.58 -11.54 -7.71
N VAL A 214 8.45 -11.78 -7.05
CA VAL A 214 8.18 -11.31 -5.69
C VAL A 214 8.43 -12.42 -4.67
N THR A 215 9.19 -12.11 -3.63
CA THR A 215 9.43 -12.99 -2.47
C THR A 215 8.93 -12.32 -1.19
N PRO A 216 7.70 -12.62 -0.74
CA PRO A 216 7.23 -12.15 0.57
C PRO A 216 7.87 -12.94 1.71
N ILE A 217 8.34 -12.22 2.73
CA ILE A 217 8.85 -12.79 3.98
C ILE A 217 8.07 -12.19 5.14
N ARG A 218 7.29 -13.02 5.84
CA ARG A 218 6.55 -12.62 7.06
C ARG A 218 7.51 -12.58 8.24
N GLY A 219 7.74 -11.41 8.80
CA GLY A 219 8.60 -11.21 9.96
C GLY A 219 9.02 -9.76 10.12
N THR A 220 9.55 -9.41 11.30
CA THR A 220 10.09 -8.07 11.51
C THR A 220 11.42 -7.90 10.78
N SER A 221 11.73 -6.69 10.31
CA SER A 221 13.04 -6.38 9.71
C SER A 221 14.20 -6.75 10.63
N ARG A 222 14.06 -6.55 11.94
CA ARG A 222 15.04 -6.96 12.96
C ARG A 222 15.42 -8.44 12.90
N GLU A 223 14.45 -9.31 12.59
CA GLU A 223 14.64 -10.77 12.52
C GLU A 223 15.11 -11.21 11.14
N ILE A 224 14.58 -10.59 10.07
CA ILE A 224 14.81 -11.02 8.70
C ILE A 224 16.11 -10.43 8.11
N LEU A 225 16.40 -9.15 8.35
CA LEU A 225 17.58 -8.52 7.75
C LEU A 225 18.90 -9.24 8.08
N PRO A 226 19.14 -9.79 9.30
CA PRO A 226 20.33 -10.59 9.59
C PRO A 226 20.47 -11.88 8.78
N THR A 227 19.39 -12.42 8.20
CA THR A 227 19.41 -13.69 7.45
C THR A 227 19.64 -13.50 5.96
N LEU A 228 19.64 -12.26 5.46
CA LEU A 228 19.86 -11.94 4.06
C LEU A 228 21.35 -11.84 3.72
N ASP A 229 21.70 -12.14 2.47
CA ASP A 229 23.08 -12.12 1.98
C ASP A 229 23.64 -10.68 1.84
N ASP A 230 24.92 -10.51 2.14
CA ASP A 230 25.65 -9.26 1.89
C ASP A 230 25.69 -8.90 0.40
N ASN A 231 25.77 -7.59 0.09
CA ASN A 231 25.95 -7.06 -1.27
C ASN A 231 24.96 -7.65 -2.31
N LYS A 232 23.71 -7.86 -1.89
CA LYS A 232 22.67 -8.50 -2.70
C LYS A 232 21.79 -7.52 -3.44
N PHE A 233 21.48 -6.37 -2.84
CA PHE A 233 20.45 -5.48 -3.35
C PHE A 233 21.02 -4.28 -4.10
N ASP A 234 20.38 -3.95 -5.22
CA ASP A 234 20.66 -2.76 -6.03
C ASP A 234 19.87 -1.56 -5.50
N LEU A 235 18.70 -1.82 -4.91
CA LEU A 235 17.82 -0.83 -4.29
C LEU A 235 17.28 -1.38 -2.96
N ILE A 236 17.30 -0.58 -1.90
CA ILE A 236 16.67 -0.89 -0.61
C ILE A 236 15.73 0.25 -0.25
N TYR A 237 14.46 -0.06 0.03
CA TYR A 237 13.44 0.87 0.49
C TYR A 237 13.03 0.56 1.93
N ILE A 238 13.01 1.59 2.78
CA ILE A 238 12.68 1.51 4.22
C ILE A 238 11.44 2.36 4.50
N ASP A 239 10.33 1.70 4.81
CA ASP A 239 9.04 2.31 5.17
C ASP A 239 8.29 1.46 6.21
N GLY A 240 9.02 1.03 7.25
CA GLY A 240 8.51 0.11 8.28
C GLY A 240 7.94 0.81 9.52
N SER A 241 8.71 0.82 10.61
CA SER A 241 8.35 1.50 11.85
C SER A 241 8.84 2.94 11.82
N HIS A 242 8.04 3.90 12.29
CA HIS A 242 8.44 5.31 12.37
C HIS A 242 9.19 5.65 13.66
N HIS A 243 9.48 4.66 14.50
CA HIS A 243 10.24 4.86 15.73
C HIS A 243 11.74 4.83 15.46
N TYR A 244 12.44 5.82 16.01
CA TYR A 244 13.89 6.02 15.81
C TYR A 244 14.74 4.76 15.95
N ALA A 245 14.48 3.96 16.98
CA ALA A 245 15.29 2.79 17.28
C ALA A 245 15.12 1.69 16.21
N ASP A 246 13.96 1.60 15.58
CA ASP A 246 13.69 0.61 14.53
C ASP A 246 14.25 1.12 13.20
N VAL A 247 14.01 2.39 12.83
CA VAL A 247 14.56 2.99 11.60
C VAL A 247 16.10 2.93 11.58
N LEU A 248 16.76 3.30 12.69
CA LEU A 248 18.21 3.26 12.78
C LEU A 248 18.74 1.81 12.69
N ASP A 249 18.03 0.86 13.28
CA ASP A 249 18.39 -0.56 13.23
C ASP A 249 18.28 -1.11 11.80
N ASP A 250 17.25 -0.72 11.06
CA ASP A 250 17.08 -1.04 9.64
C ASP A 250 18.20 -0.44 8.80
N LEU A 251 18.51 0.86 8.97
CA LEU A 251 19.60 1.53 8.26
C LEU A 251 20.95 0.83 8.46
N VAL A 252 21.30 0.53 9.72
CA VAL A 252 22.55 -0.15 10.07
C VAL A 252 22.61 -1.56 9.48
N LYS A 253 21.51 -2.32 9.54
CA LYS A 253 21.46 -3.68 9.01
C LYS A 253 21.44 -3.72 7.48
N CYS A 254 20.81 -2.75 6.83
CA CYS A 254 20.76 -2.65 5.37
C CYS A 254 22.11 -2.26 4.75
N ASP A 255 23.00 -1.60 5.51
CA ASP A 255 24.31 -1.18 4.99
C ASP A 255 25.11 -2.32 4.36
N ARG A 256 25.18 -3.48 5.03
CA ARG A 256 25.90 -4.65 4.49
C ARG A 256 25.21 -5.28 3.27
N LEU A 257 23.90 -5.09 3.15
CA LEU A 257 23.05 -5.73 2.13
C LEU A 257 23.09 -4.99 0.79
N LEU A 258 23.32 -3.68 0.80
CA LEU A 258 23.31 -2.83 -0.40
C LEU A 258 24.60 -2.99 -1.22
N LYS A 259 24.52 -3.13 -2.53
CA LYS A 259 25.71 -3.14 -3.41
C LYS A 259 26.36 -1.76 -3.48
N LYS A 260 27.66 -1.73 -3.82
CA LYS A 260 28.31 -0.48 -4.26
C LYS A 260 27.59 0.05 -5.51
N GLY A 261 27.32 1.35 -5.53
CA GLY A 261 26.51 2.01 -6.56
C GLY A 261 25.00 1.86 -6.38
N GLY A 262 24.54 0.99 -5.46
CA GLY A 262 23.13 0.83 -5.16
C GLY A 262 22.54 2.03 -4.42
N ILE A 263 21.22 2.10 -4.35
CA ILE A 263 20.48 3.17 -3.67
C ILE A 263 19.79 2.61 -2.42
N VAL A 264 19.88 3.34 -1.31
CA VAL A 264 18.98 3.18 -0.17
C VAL A 264 18.04 4.39 -0.14
N CYS A 265 16.76 4.13 0.02
CA CYS A 265 15.72 5.13 0.09
C CYS A 265 14.68 4.76 1.16
N GLY A 266 13.77 5.68 1.40
CA GLY A 266 12.65 5.46 2.30
C GLY A 266 11.65 6.59 2.21
N ASP A 267 10.60 6.47 3.00
CA ASP A 267 9.52 7.45 3.06
C ASP A 267 9.58 8.30 4.33
N ASP A 268 8.59 9.18 4.49
CA ASP A 268 8.23 9.84 5.74
C ASP A 268 9.32 10.74 6.34
N LEU A 269 10.14 11.34 5.48
CA LEU A 269 11.10 12.40 5.83
C LEU A 269 10.59 13.79 5.43
N GLU A 270 9.50 14.27 6.04
CA GLU A 270 8.92 15.59 5.73
C GLU A 270 9.86 16.75 6.07
N LEU A 271 10.69 16.56 7.10
CA LEU A 271 11.66 17.51 7.59
C LEU A 271 13.00 16.82 7.83
N GLN A 272 14.08 17.43 7.33
CA GLN A 272 15.44 17.03 7.65
C GLN A 272 15.84 17.51 9.04
N LEU A 273 16.73 16.79 9.72
CA LEU A 273 17.13 17.12 11.09
C LEU A 273 17.67 18.56 11.25
N THR A 274 18.35 19.08 10.22
CA THR A 274 18.88 20.45 10.16
C THR A 274 17.79 21.52 10.15
N GLN A 275 16.55 21.16 9.79
CA GLN A 275 15.39 22.05 9.74
C GLN A 275 14.63 22.09 11.07
N CYS A 276 14.90 21.15 11.98
CA CYS A 276 14.19 20.99 13.25
C CYS A 276 14.96 21.58 14.44
N ASP A 277 14.32 21.59 15.62
CA ASP A 277 15.03 21.67 16.90
C ASP A 277 15.38 20.24 17.36
N ARG A 278 16.67 19.91 17.36
CA ARG A 278 17.15 18.56 17.70
C ARG A 278 16.67 18.08 19.07
N ALA A 279 16.65 18.93 20.09
CA ALA A 279 16.20 18.53 21.43
C ALA A 279 14.70 18.17 21.43
N PHE A 280 13.92 18.86 20.61
CA PHE A 280 12.51 18.54 20.41
C PHE A 280 12.34 17.20 19.68
N VAL A 281 13.09 16.96 18.60
CA VAL A 281 13.04 15.69 17.86
C VAL A 281 13.43 14.52 18.75
N GLU A 282 14.53 14.62 19.49
CA GLU A 282 15.01 13.58 20.40
C GLU A 282 13.98 13.22 21.49
N LYS A 283 13.27 14.23 22.01
CA LYS A 283 12.20 14.02 22.99
C LYS A 283 11.02 13.22 22.41
N HIS A 284 10.75 13.36 21.11
CA HIS A 284 9.60 12.74 20.44
C HIS A 284 9.99 11.55 19.55
N LYS A 285 11.22 11.05 19.62
CA LYS A 285 11.74 9.99 18.73
C LYS A 285 11.00 8.63 18.75
N LYS A 286 10.02 8.46 19.65
CA LYS A 286 9.12 7.30 19.77
C LYS A 286 7.67 7.63 19.41
N SER A 287 7.41 8.85 18.96
CA SER A 287 6.10 9.27 18.47
C SER A 287 6.06 9.05 16.96
N ASP A 288 4.91 8.59 16.49
CA ASP A 288 4.64 8.37 15.07
C ASP A 288 4.67 9.70 14.30
N LEU A 289 3.69 10.57 14.56
CA LEU A 289 3.58 11.88 13.91
C LEU A 289 3.48 13.00 14.95
N VAL A 290 4.27 14.05 14.81
CA VAL A 290 4.21 15.23 15.69
C VAL A 290 4.26 16.53 14.89
N LYS A 291 3.75 17.61 15.48
CA LYS A 291 3.79 18.94 14.89
C LYS A 291 5.10 19.64 15.24
N ASP A 292 5.88 20.00 14.23
CA ASP A 292 7.11 20.76 14.42
C ASP A 292 6.85 22.12 15.06
N THR A 293 7.74 22.52 15.97
CA THR A 293 7.58 23.74 16.75
C THR A 293 7.78 25.00 15.91
N LYS A 294 8.64 24.96 14.88
CA LYS A 294 9.00 26.12 14.05
C LYS A 294 8.08 26.24 12.83
N SER A 295 8.06 25.22 11.99
CA SER A 295 7.33 25.19 10.71
C SER A 295 5.84 24.87 10.86
N LYS A 296 5.42 24.32 12.01
CA LYS A 296 4.05 23.83 12.26
C LYS A 296 3.60 22.69 11.33
N LYS A 297 4.51 22.12 10.54
CA LYS A 297 4.26 20.93 9.73
C LYS A 297 4.22 19.69 10.62
N ASP A 298 3.35 18.76 10.27
CA ASP A 298 3.38 17.42 10.84
C ASP A 298 4.55 16.65 10.19
N PHE A 299 5.31 15.89 10.98
CA PHE A 299 6.47 15.13 10.52
C PHE A 299 6.75 13.92 11.42
N HIS A 300 7.52 12.96 10.92
CA HIS A 300 7.92 11.76 11.65
C HIS A 300 9.28 11.93 12.36
N PRO A 301 9.30 12.21 13.68
CA PRO A 301 10.53 12.58 14.37
C PRO A 301 11.52 11.41 14.50
N GLY A 302 11.04 10.17 14.54
CA GLY A 302 11.90 9.00 14.59
C GLY A 302 12.68 8.81 13.28
N VAL A 303 12.01 8.93 12.14
CA VAL A 303 12.61 8.90 10.79
C VAL A 303 13.60 10.05 10.62
N THR A 304 13.18 11.29 10.89
CA THR A 304 14.03 12.48 10.80
C THR A 304 15.33 12.35 11.60
N LEU A 305 15.24 11.84 12.84
CA LEU A 305 16.42 11.68 13.69
C LEU A 305 17.33 10.56 13.20
N ALA A 306 16.80 9.40 12.86
CA ALA A 306 17.59 8.24 12.45
C ALA A 306 18.33 8.50 11.12
N VAL A 307 17.62 9.01 10.11
CA VAL A 307 18.21 9.38 8.81
C VAL A 307 19.26 10.48 9.00
N GLY A 308 18.94 11.51 9.79
CA GLY A 308 19.83 12.64 10.06
C GLY A 308 21.10 12.27 10.82
N GLU A 309 21.03 11.33 11.76
CA GLU A 309 22.20 10.85 12.49
C GLU A 309 23.05 9.87 11.67
N TYR A 310 22.42 9.06 10.80
CA TYR A 310 23.12 8.07 9.99
C TYR A 310 23.82 8.69 8.78
N PHE A 311 23.13 9.54 8.01
CA PHE A 311 23.66 10.13 6.77
C PHE A 311 24.06 11.61 6.90
N GLY A 312 23.49 12.33 7.87
CA GLY A 312 23.48 13.79 7.82
C GLY A 312 22.34 14.29 6.92
N GLU A 313 22.65 15.18 5.98
CA GLU A 313 21.66 15.70 5.03
C GLU A 313 21.56 14.77 3.80
N VAL A 314 20.33 14.46 3.38
CA VAL A 314 20.03 13.52 2.28
C VAL A 314 19.35 14.23 1.12
N SER A 315 19.23 13.55 -0.03
CA SER A 315 18.27 13.98 -1.05
C SER A 315 16.87 13.64 -0.58
N SER A 316 15.95 14.61 -0.63
CA SER A 316 14.56 14.47 -0.20
C SER A 316 13.62 15.12 -1.22
N PHE A 317 12.54 14.42 -1.56
CA PHE A 317 11.60 14.72 -2.63
C PHE A 317 10.18 14.51 -2.11
N SER A 318 9.53 15.58 -1.66
CA SER A 318 8.21 15.54 -1.00
C SER A 318 8.11 14.57 0.21
N GLY A 319 9.23 14.19 0.84
CA GLY A 319 9.28 13.23 1.95
C GLY A 319 9.91 11.88 1.59
N PHE A 320 9.95 11.52 0.30
CA PHE A 320 10.75 10.40 -0.18
C PHE A 320 12.23 10.78 -0.16
N TRP A 321 13.08 10.02 0.52
CA TRP A 321 14.51 10.31 0.61
C TRP A 321 15.34 9.21 -0.04
N ALA A 322 16.51 9.57 -0.58
CA ALA A 322 17.39 8.63 -1.27
C ALA A 322 18.87 9.00 -1.15
N MET A 323 19.72 7.98 -0.99
CA MET A 323 21.18 8.08 -0.94
C MET A 323 21.80 6.94 -1.74
N ARG A 324 22.90 7.21 -2.45
CA ARG A 324 23.64 6.22 -3.26
C ARG A 324 24.89 5.77 -2.50
N ARG A 325 25.14 4.46 -2.48
CA ARG A 325 26.37 3.90 -1.90
C ARG A 325 27.57 4.16 -2.80
N GLY A 326 28.51 4.98 -2.33
CA GLY A 326 29.78 5.27 -2.99
C GLY A 326 30.88 4.26 -2.63
N SER A 327 32.14 4.62 -2.87
CA SER A 327 33.29 3.81 -2.45
C SER A 327 33.51 3.85 -0.94
N ASP A 328 33.31 5.03 -0.33
CA ASP A 328 33.68 5.35 1.05
C ASP A 328 32.57 6.10 1.79
N GLY A 329 31.32 5.68 1.60
CA GLY A 329 30.15 6.27 2.26
C GLY A 329 28.95 6.40 1.34
N TYR A 330 28.13 7.42 1.58
CA TYR A 330 26.92 7.69 0.83
C TYR A 330 26.93 9.08 0.19
N GLU A 331 26.35 9.17 -1.00
CA GLU A 331 26.26 10.37 -1.80
C GLU A 331 24.80 10.71 -2.09
N LYS A 332 24.49 12.02 -2.16
CA LYS A 332 23.17 12.51 -2.53
C LYS A 332 22.82 12.10 -3.97
N VAL A 333 21.57 11.71 -4.19
CA VAL A 333 21.02 11.35 -5.50
C VAL A 333 20.29 12.53 -6.13
N SER A 334 20.30 12.63 -7.46
CA SER A 334 19.46 13.55 -8.21
C SER A 334 18.62 12.77 -9.22
N PHE A 335 17.34 13.14 -9.33
CA PHE A 335 16.41 12.54 -10.30
C PHE A 335 16.16 13.42 -11.53
N VAL A 336 16.84 14.56 -11.65
CA VAL A 336 16.64 15.54 -12.75
C VAL A 336 16.87 15.00 -14.15
N ASP A 337 17.60 13.89 -14.29
CA ASP A 337 17.84 13.20 -15.56
C ASP A 337 17.17 11.81 -15.62
N ALA A 338 16.49 11.41 -14.54
CA ALA A 338 15.85 10.11 -14.42
C ALA A 338 14.47 10.09 -15.08
N THR A 339 14.08 8.89 -15.49
CA THR A 339 12.72 8.58 -15.97
C THR A 339 11.88 8.08 -14.81
N GLY A 340 10.86 8.85 -14.43
CA GLY A 340 9.83 8.42 -13.51
C GLY A 340 8.66 7.81 -14.27
N VAL A 341 7.94 6.91 -13.61
CA VAL A 341 6.79 6.21 -14.18
C VAL A 341 5.55 6.52 -13.35
N ARG A 342 4.43 6.80 -14.04
CA ARG A 342 3.13 6.94 -13.37
C ARG A 342 2.67 5.60 -12.79
N PRO A 343 2.37 5.53 -11.49
CA PRO A 343 1.81 4.32 -10.90
C PRO A 343 0.44 4.02 -11.51
N PRO A 344 0.19 2.77 -11.96
CA PRO A 344 -0.98 2.45 -12.77
C PRO A 344 -2.26 2.31 -11.93
N HIS A 345 -2.10 2.13 -10.62
CA HIS A 345 -3.20 1.87 -9.71
C HIS A 345 -3.90 3.14 -9.23
N TRP A 346 -3.35 4.32 -9.51
CA TRP A 346 -3.92 5.57 -9.04
C TRP A 346 -5.16 5.99 -9.83
N PRO A 347 -6.27 6.34 -9.14
CA PRO A 347 -7.43 6.99 -9.75
C PRO A 347 -7.05 8.30 -10.45
N GLN A 348 -7.88 8.75 -11.40
CA GLN A 348 -7.58 9.90 -12.27
C GLN A 348 -7.22 11.19 -11.50
N ASN A 349 -7.89 11.48 -10.39
CA ASN A 349 -7.59 12.67 -9.59
C ASN A 349 -6.15 12.66 -9.03
N PHE A 350 -5.62 11.49 -8.67
CA PHE A 350 -4.22 11.35 -8.23
C PHE A 350 -3.26 11.42 -9.41
N GLN A 351 -3.64 10.91 -10.59
CA GLN A 351 -2.87 11.09 -11.83
C GLN A 351 -2.74 12.57 -12.21
N ASP A 352 -3.81 13.34 -12.05
CA ASP A 352 -3.84 14.78 -12.31
C ASP A 352 -2.95 15.53 -11.29
N GLN A 353 -3.01 15.15 -10.00
CA GLN A 353 -2.12 15.68 -8.97
C GLN A 353 -0.64 15.44 -9.28
N ILE A 354 -0.27 14.21 -9.67
CA ILE A 354 1.10 13.88 -10.07
C ILE A 354 1.54 14.76 -11.25
N THR A 355 0.67 14.95 -12.24
CA THR A 355 0.96 15.80 -13.40
C THR A 355 1.23 17.24 -12.97
N ALA A 356 0.33 17.82 -12.18
CA ALA A 356 0.48 19.19 -11.68
C ALA A 356 1.76 19.38 -10.85
N TYR A 357 2.16 18.37 -10.07
CA TYR A 357 3.42 18.40 -9.31
C TYR A 357 4.63 18.55 -10.24
N PHE A 358 4.79 17.64 -11.21
CA PHE A 358 5.98 17.61 -12.08
C PHE A 358 5.99 18.70 -13.17
N GLU A 359 4.85 19.33 -13.47
CA GLU A 359 4.81 20.55 -14.29
C GLU A 359 5.38 21.78 -13.55
N GLN A 360 5.35 21.76 -12.22
CA GLN A 360 5.80 22.87 -11.37
C GLN A 360 7.19 22.65 -10.77
N HIS A 361 7.70 21.41 -10.77
CA HIS A 361 8.95 21.02 -10.12
C HIS A 361 9.90 20.37 -11.13
N ASN A 362 11.08 20.94 -11.30
CA ASN A 362 12.13 20.42 -12.17
C ASN A 362 13.01 19.39 -11.45
N GLU A 363 12.38 18.39 -10.82
CA GLU A 363 13.04 17.35 -10.01
C GLU A 363 13.16 16.01 -10.75
N LEU A 364 12.60 15.91 -11.95
CA LEU A 364 12.55 14.70 -12.76
C LEU A 364 12.84 15.01 -14.22
N GLY A 365 13.63 14.16 -14.89
CA GLY A 365 13.97 14.35 -16.30
C GLY A 365 12.80 14.09 -17.24
N LYS A 366 12.07 12.99 -16.99
CA LYS A 366 10.90 12.63 -17.78
C LYS A 366 9.90 11.82 -16.94
N LEU A 367 8.61 12.11 -17.13
CA LEU A 367 7.51 11.30 -16.61
C LEU A 367 6.85 10.53 -17.76
N ILE A 368 6.68 9.20 -17.61
CA ILE A 368 6.02 8.33 -18.60
C ILE A 368 4.84 7.54 -18.04
#